data_AF-A0A7Y4GXU8-F1
#
_entry.id   AF-A0A7Y4GXU8-F1
#
_cell.length_a   1.000
_cell.length_b   1.000
_cell.length_c   1.000
_cell.angle_alpha   90.00
_cell.angle_beta   90.00
_cell.angle_gamma   90.00
#
_symmetry.space_group_name_H-M   'P 1'
#
loop_
_entity.id
_entity.type
_entity.pdbx_description
1 polymer ?
#
loop_
_entity_poly.entity_id
_entity_poly.type
_entity_poly.pdbx_seq_one_letter_code
_entity_poly.pdbx_strand_id
1 'polypeptide(L)'
;MKVVIFCGGKGLRLREFSENTPKPMVPVGSRPIVWHTMKYFAHYGHKDFILALGYKSEFIKDFFLNYSEAMSNDFVITNGGRTVKLLSSDIDDWTITFVDTGIESNIGERLVKVREHVASDEYFMCSYADCLTDAPLDDMIDTLKRSTKTMSFVAVKPSSSFHAVQYDAAGELIGIKPADQLGLYINGGYWIMRQDVFDYIRPGEEMVEEPMKRLIAANQLAPYRYDGFWACMDTFKEKMMLDDMVNSGKAKWQVWTRPAPRLAQSVIGPAVKTGGATRDINDSLQ
;
A
#
# COMPACT_ATOMS: atom_id res chain seq x y z
N MET A 1 12.82 -1.22 -4.55
CA MET A 1 11.81 -1.04 -5.60
C MET A 1 11.25 0.36 -5.44
N LYS A 2 11.14 1.09 -6.55
CA LYS A 2 10.50 2.40 -6.60
C LYS A 2 8.99 2.27 -6.46
N VAL A 3 8.38 3.31 -5.89
CA VAL A 3 6.94 3.37 -5.62
C VAL A 3 6.32 4.58 -6.28
N VAL A 4 5.42 4.34 -7.23
CA VAL A 4 4.61 5.38 -7.87
C VAL A 4 3.37 5.64 -7.03
N ILE A 5 3.13 6.89 -6.63
CA ILE A 5 1.91 7.28 -5.92
C ILE A 5 1.09 8.22 -6.83
N PHE A 6 -0.16 7.84 -7.11
CA PHE A 6 -1.04 8.64 -7.97
C PHE A 6 -1.68 9.78 -7.18
N CYS A 7 -1.24 11.01 -7.48
CA CYS A 7 -1.63 12.22 -6.75
C CYS A 7 -2.37 13.26 -7.62
N GLY A 8 -2.77 12.92 -8.84
CA GLY A 8 -3.27 13.91 -9.81
C GLY A 8 -4.79 14.04 -9.98
N GLY A 9 -5.59 13.22 -9.29
CA GLY A 9 -7.05 13.20 -9.45
C GLY A 9 -7.76 14.43 -8.87
N LYS A 10 -8.90 14.81 -9.47
CA LYS A 10 -9.71 15.99 -9.07
C LYS A 10 -10.43 15.86 -7.71
N GLY A 11 -10.49 14.67 -7.11
CA GLY A 11 -11.05 14.47 -5.76
C GLY A 11 -12.54 14.83 -5.61
N LEU A 12 -13.35 14.63 -6.66
CA LEU A 12 -14.72 15.17 -6.77
C LEU A 12 -15.70 14.69 -5.68
N ARG A 13 -15.44 13.56 -5.01
CA ARG A 13 -16.33 12.95 -4.00
C ARG A 13 -16.17 13.51 -2.59
N LEU A 14 -15.04 14.17 -2.28
CA LEU A 14 -14.73 14.74 -0.95
C LEU A 14 -14.88 16.28 -0.91
N ARG A 15 -15.64 16.86 -1.84
CA ARG A 15 -15.73 18.32 -2.02
C ARG A 15 -16.18 19.09 -0.77
N GLU A 16 -16.99 18.48 0.10
CA GLU A 16 -17.55 19.15 1.29
C GLU A 16 -16.50 19.55 2.35
N PHE A 17 -15.32 18.93 2.38
CA PHE A 17 -14.26 19.26 3.36
C PHE A 17 -13.12 20.10 2.75
N SER A 18 -13.01 20.13 1.42
CA SER A 18 -11.71 20.31 0.79
C SER A 18 -11.80 20.98 -0.58
N GLU A 19 -12.58 22.04 -0.72
CA GLU A 19 -12.55 22.85 -1.96
C GLU A 19 -11.12 23.29 -2.27
N ASN A 20 -10.30 23.54 -1.25
CA ASN A 20 -8.96 24.09 -1.37
C ASN A 20 -7.83 23.05 -1.29
N THR A 21 -7.99 21.93 -0.59
CA THR A 21 -6.89 20.95 -0.39
C THR A 21 -7.06 19.74 -1.34
N PRO A 22 -6.01 19.29 -2.07
CA PRO A 22 -6.12 18.06 -2.84
C PRO A 22 -6.20 16.85 -1.91
N LYS A 23 -6.94 15.80 -2.32
CA LYS A 23 -7.21 14.61 -1.49
C LYS A 23 -5.96 13.96 -0.85
N PRO A 24 -4.83 13.78 -1.57
CA PRO A 24 -3.58 13.27 -0.97
C PRO A 24 -3.07 14.08 0.24
N MET A 25 -3.42 15.36 0.30
CA MET A 25 -3.00 16.31 1.33
C MET A 25 -3.98 16.48 2.48
N VAL A 26 -5.13 15.80 2.44
CA VAL A 26 -6.08 15.83 3.56
C VAL A 26 -5.44 15.15 4.79
N PRO A 27 -5.41 15.82 5.96
CA PRO A 27 -4.82 15.26 7.17
C PRO A 27 -5.58 14.05 7.70
N VAL A 28 -4.82 13.07 8.18
CA VAL A 28 -5.24 11.95 9.04
C VAL A 28 -4.33 11.99 10.27
N GLY A 29 -4.87 12.44 11.40
CA GLY A 29 -4.06 12.90 12.53
C GLY A 29 -3.19 14.12 12.16
N SER A 30 -1.90 14.08 12.52
CA SER A 30 -0.95 15.18 12.27
C SER A 30 -0.35 15.21 10.86
N ARG A 31 -0.64 14.21 10.01
CA ARG A 31 0.03 14.01 8.71
C ARG A 31 -0.97 13.84 7.57
N PRO A 32 -0.65 14.28 6.34
CA PRO A 32 -1.51 14.06 5.19
C PRO A 32 -1.62 12.56 4.87
N ILE A 33 -2.74 12.12 4.30
CA ILE A 33 -2.98 10.71 3.98
C ILE A 33 -1.88 10.10 3.07
N VAL A 34 -1.36 10.89 2.12
CA VAL A 34 -0.27 10.43 1.23
C VAL A 34 0.99 10.06 2.01
N TRP A 35 1.28 10.77 3.10
CA TRP A 35 2.43 10.46 3.95
C TRP A 35 2.25 9.10 4.63
N HIS A 36 1.04 8.74 5.09
CA HIS A 36 0.79 7.43 5.69
C HIS A 36 0.99 6.30 4.68
N THR A 37 0.52 6.48 3.45
CA THR A 37 0.74 5.54 2.34
C THR A 37 2.24 5.37 2.05
N MET A 38 2.99 6.47 1.96
CA MET A 38 4.44 6.43 1.76
C MET A 38 5.16 5.78 2.95
N LYS A 39 4.73 6.07 4.19
CA LYS A 39 5.33 5.50 5.41
C LYS A 39 5.13 3.98 5.49
N TYR A 40 4.00 3.47 5.00
CA TYR A 40 3.78 2.03 4.84
C TYR A 40 4.84 1.41 3.94
N PHE A 41 5.07 1.94 2.73
CA PHE A 41 6.10 1.41 1.83
C PHE A 41 7.52 1.56 2.41
N ALA A 42 7.80 2.70 3.04
CA ALA A 42 9.10 2.96 3.67
C ALA A 42 9.40 2.00 4.83
N HIS A 43 8.37 1.59 5.59
CA HIS A 43 8.50 0.57 6.64
C HIS A 43 9.01 -0.76 6.07
N TYR A 44 8.53 -1.16 4.90
CA TYR A 44 9.00 -2.33 4.16
C TYR A 44 10.28 -2.07 3.33
N GLY A 45 10.99 -0.97 3.59
CA GLY A 45 12.28 -0.66 2.96
C GLY A 45 12.19 -0.06 1.56
N HIS A 46 11.01 0.38 1.11
CA HIS A 46 10.82 1.02 -0.20
C HIS A 46 10.67 2.54 -0.04
N LYS A 47 11.79 3.24 -0.21
CA LYS A 47 11.95 4.67 0.16
C LYS A 47 12.22 5.60 -1.02
N ASP A 48 12.13 5.08 -2.24
CA ASP A 48 12.28 5.84 -3.48
C ASP A 48 10.89 6.00 -4.13
N PHE A 49 10.35 7.21 -4.05
CA PHE A 49 8.99 7.55 -4.39
C PHE A 49 8.91 8.40 -5.66
N ILE A 50 7.91 8.14 -6.48
CA ILE A 50 7.57 8.94 -7.65
C ILE A 50 6.14 9.40 -7.47
N LEU A 51 5.94 10.70 -7.22
CA LEU A 51 4.61 11.28 -7.11
C LEU A 51 4.14 11.68 -8.51
N ALA A 52 3.12 10.99 -9.03
CA ALA A 52 2.50 11.30 -10.32
C ALA A 52 1.45 12.41 -10.13
N LEU A 53 1.87 13.64 -10.36
CA LEU A 53 1.12 14.86 -10.05
C LEU A 53 0.17 15.27 -11.18
N GLY A 54 -0.86 16.04 -10.81
CA GLY A 54 -1.85 16.59 -11.74
C GLY A 54 -2.57 17.78 -11.11
N TYR A 55 -3.88 17.68 -10.93
CA TYR A 55 -4.69 18.73 -10.31
C TYR A 55 -4.13 19.14 -8.94
N LYS A 56 -3.93 20.46 -8.73
CA LYS A 56 -3.45 21.05 -7.48
C LYS A 56 -2.09 20.55 -6.99
N SER A 57 -1.20 20.20 -7.92
CA SER A 57 0.15 19.70 -7.62
C SER A 57 0.98 20.64 -6.74
N GLU A 58 0.72 21.95 -6.79
CA GLU A 58 1.39 22.98 -6.02
C GLU A 58 1.31 22.75 -4.50
N PHE A 59 0.18 22.25 -3.99
CA PHE A 59 0.01 21.95 -2.56
C PHE A 59 0.90 20.79 -2.11
N ILE A 60 1.06 19.78 -2.97
CA ILE A 60 1.90 18.62 -2.69
C ILE A 60 3.37 19.04 -2.72
N LYS A 61 3.77 19.81 -3.73
CA LYS A 61 5.14 20.34 -3.84
C LYS A 61 5.48 21.23 -2.64
N ASP A 62 4.60 22.17 -2.30
CA ASP A 62 4.78 23.08 -1.18
C ASP A 62 4.96 22.34 0.15
N PHE A 63 4.12 21.32 0.41
CA PHE A 63 4.24 20.51 1.62
C PHE A 63 5.61 19.85 1.77
N PHE A 64 6.15 19.24 0.70
CA PHE A 64 7.45 18.55 0.77
C PHE A 64 8.64 19.51 0.72
N LEU A 65 8.52 20.66 0.05
CA LEU A 65 9.57 21.69 0.03
C LEU A 65 9.69 22.42 1.38
N ASN A 66 8.57 22.67 2.04
CA ASN A 66 8.49 23.34 3.34
C ASN A 66 8.26 22.37 4.50
N TYR A 67 8.59 21.10 4.28
CA TYR A 67 8.32 20.04 5.23
C TYR A 67 9.11 20.25 6.52
N SER A 68 8.39 20.38 7.64
CA SER A 68 8.97 20.60 8.96
C SER A 68 8.64 19.42 9.86
N GLU A 69 9.64 18.55 10.08
CA GLU A 69 9.52 17.41 10.98
C GLU A 69 9.18 17.82 12.41
N ALA A 70 9.62 19.01 12.84
CA ALA A 70 9.30 19.57 14.15
C ALA A 70 7.79 19.73 14.40
N MET A 71 6.95 19.82 13.35
CA MET A 71 5.49 19.89 13.51
C MET A 71 4.85 18.57 13.91
N SER A 72 5.64 17.51 14.02
CA SER A 72 5.12 16.15 14.11
C SER A 72 6.01 15.15 14.82
N ASN A 73 7.25 15.54 15.12
CA ASN A 73 8.20 14.83 15.95
C ASN A 73 8.57 15.71 17.15
N ASP A 74 9.03 15.09 18.22
CA ASP A 74 9.59 15.82 19.36
C ASP A 74 10.93 16.45 18.98
N PHE A 75 11.19 17.65 19.48
CA PHE A 75 12.42 18.40 19.19
C PHE A 75 12.83 19.27 20.38
N VAL A 76 14.12 19.60 20.40
CA VAL A 76 14.71 20.50 21.40
C VAL A 76 15.08 21.80 20.72
N ILE A 77 14.60 22.93 21.26
CA ILE A 77 15.08 24.25 20.91
C ILE A 77 16.17 24.69 21.87
N THR A 78 17.29 25.17 21.34
CA THR A 78 18.31 25.89 22.11
C THR A 78 18.64 27.24 21.45
N ASN A 79 19.44 28.06 22.13
CA ASN A 79 19.93 29.36 21.61
C ASN A 79 18.80 30.33 21.20
N GLY A 80 17.70 30.37 21.96
CA GLY A 80 16.58 31.28 21.72
C GLY A 80 15.81 31.00 20.42
N GLY A 81 15.71 29.74 19.99
CA GLY A 81 15.00 29.36 18.76
C GLY A 81 15.90 29.17 17.53
N ARG A 82 17.19 29.49 17.62
CA ARG A 82 18.12 29.42 16.48
C ARG A 82 18.62 28.01 16.18
N THR A 83 18.51 27.10 17.14
CA THR A 83 18.94 25.72 16.98
C THR A 83 17.77 24.80 17.31
N VAL A 84 17.30 24.08 16.30
CA VAL A 84 16.30 23.03 16.42
C VAL A 84 17.01 21.69 16.26
N LYS A 85 16.99 20.86 17.29
CA LYS A 85 17.48 19.48 17.24
C LYS A 85 16.28 18.54 17.30
N LEU A 86 15.99 17.88 16.18
CA LEU A 86 14.97 16.83 16.12
C LEU A 86 15.43 15.62 16.97
N LEU A 87 14.51 15.03 17.74
CA LEU A 87 14.77 13.80 18.50
C LEU A 87 14.53 12.54 17.66
N SER A 88 13.72 12.66 16.62
CA SER A 88 13.48 11.64 15.60
C SER A 88 13.26 12.29 14.24
N SER A 89 13.58 11.55 13.19
CA SER A 89 13.25 11.89 11.81
C SER A 89 12.37 10.80 11.22
N ASP A 90 11.56 11.15 10.21
CA ASP A 90 10.60 10.21 9.65
C ASP A 90 10.57 10.12 8.13
N ILE A 91 11.17 11.09 7.40
CA ILE A 91 11.37 10.99 5.95
C ILE A 91 12.81 11.34 5.49
N ASP A 92 13.77 11.57 6.39
CA ASP A 92 15.14 12.00 6.02
C ASP A 92 15.85 11.08 5.02
N ASP A 93 15.53 9.79 5.03
CA ASP A 93 16.10 8.78 4.16
C ASP A 93 15.23 8.47 2.91
N TRP A 94 14.23 9.30 2.62
CA TRP A 94 13.38 9.14 1.44
C TRP A 94 13.93 9.93 0.25
N THR A 95 13.86 9.32 -0.93
CA THR A 95 14.04 10.03 -2.21
C THR A 95 12.66 10.22 -2.83
N ILE A 96 12.30 11.46 -3.17
CA ILE A 96 10.97 11.77 -3.71
C ILE A 96 11.12 12.55 -5.03
N THR A 97 10.66 11.94 -6.12
CA THR A 97 10.62 12.54 -7.45
C THR A 97 9.20 13.06 -7.73
N PHE A 98 9.09 14.31 -8.15
CA PHE A 98 7.83 14.98 -8.44
C PHE A 98 7.64 15.08 -9.95
N VAL A 99 6.74 14.28 -10.52
CA VAL A 99 6.52 14.22 -11.98
C VAL A 99 5.17 14.84 -12.32
N ASP A 100 5.17 15.90 -13.14
CA ASP A 100 3.93 16.41 -13.72
C ASP A 100 3.44 15.44 -14.80
N THR A 101 2.34 14.76 -14.51
CA THR A 101 1.73 13.79 -15.41
C THR A 101 0.48 14.34 -16.10
N GLY A 102 0.18 15.64 -15.94
CA GLY A 102 -0.95 16.33 -16.56
C GLY A 102 -2.23 16.31 -15.72
N ILE A 103 -3.05 17.35 -15.84
CA ILE A 103 -4.29 17.52 -15.07
C ILE A 103 -5.36 16.53 -15.50
N GLU A 104 -5.54 16.34 -16.80
CA GLU A 104 -6.60 15.49 -17.36
C GLU A 104 -6.19 14.02 -17.53
N SER A 105 -4.95 13.66 -17.17
CA SER A 105 -4.51 12.27 -17.34
C SER A 105 -5.19 11.32 -16.38
N ASN A 106 -5.69 10.21 -16.92
CA ASN A 106 -6.20 9.09 -16.15
C ASN A 106 -5.05 8.27 -15.55
N ILE A 107 -5.32 7.17 -14.83
CA ILE A 107 -4.26 6.42 -14.15
C ILE A 107 -3.35 5.69 -15.13
N GLY A 108 -3.91 5.11 -16.19
CA GLY A 108 -3.13 4.43 -17.22
C GLY A 108 -2.15 5.37 -17.91
N GLU A 109 -2.59 6.57 -18.28
CA GLU A 109 -1.74 7.61 -18.87
C GLU A 109 -0.65 8.09 -17.90
N ARG A 110 -0.98 8.30 -16.63
CA ARG A 110 0.00 8.68 -15.60
C ARG A 110 1.07 7.62 -15.42
N LEU A 111 0.66 6.36 -15.39
CA LEU A 111 1.56 5.22 -15.27
C LEU A 111 2.54 5.17 -16.45
N VAL A 112 2.06 5.32 -17.69
CA VAL A 112 2.92 5.39 -18.88
C VAL A 112 3.91 6.55 -18.82
N LYS A 113 3.47 7.74 -18.37
CA LYS A 113 4.34 8.92 -18.25
C LYS A 113 5.47 8.77 -17.23
N VAL A 114 5.32 7.89 -16.25
CA VAL A 114 6.38 7.62 -15.25
C VAL A 114 7.28 6.43 -15.59
N ARG A 115 7.09 5.80 -16.76
CA ARG A 115 7.83 4.59 -17.18
C ARG A 115 9.35 4.73 -17.05
N GLU A 116 9.92 5.81 -17.57
CA GLU A 116 11.38 6.05 -17.52
C GLU A 116 11.92 6.18 -16.10
N HIS A 117 11.10 6.65 -15.15
CA HIS A 117 11.49 6.79 -13.75
C HIS A 117 11.57 5.44 -13.03
N VAL A 118 10.89 4.40 -13.53
CA VAL A 118 10.91 3.04 -12.97
C VAL A 118 11.69 2.04 -13.83
N ALA A 119 12.26 2.46 -14.95
CA ALA A 119 12.90 1.57 -15.93
C ALA A 119 14.12 0.80 -15.40
N SER A 120 14.75 1.28 -14.33
CA SER A 120 15.91 0.62 -13.68
C SER A 120 15.53 -0.53 -12.76
N ASP A 121 14.25 -0.69 -12.42
CA ASP A 121 13.79 -1.72 -11.48
C ASP A 121 13.09 -2.85 -12.25
N GLU A 122 13.44 -4.12 -11.97
CA GLU A 122 12.73 -5.28 -12.54
C GLU A 122 11.25 -5.30 -12.12
N TYR A 123 10.99 -4.90 -10.88
CA TYR A 123 9.65 -4.73 -10.32
C TYR A 123 9.53 -3.34 -9.71
N PHE A 124 8.37 -2.73 -9.87
CA PHE A 124 8.01 -1.49 -9.21
C PHE A 124 6.62 -1.59 -8.61
N MET A 125 6.28 -0.65 -7.74
CA MET A 125 4.97 -0.62 -7.08
C MET A 125 4.21 0.63 -7.45
N CYS A 126 2.88 0.54 -7.35
CA CYS A 126 2.03 1.71 -7.48
C CYS A 126 0.93 1.70 -6.42
N SER A 127 0.49 2.87 -6.00
CA SER A 127 -0.69 2.98 -5.14
C SER A 127 -1.48 4.23 -5.40
N TYR A 128 -2.77 4.16 -5.11
CA TYR A 128 -3.56 5.35 -4.83
C TYR A 128 -3.01 6.05 -3.59
N ALA A 129 -3.11 7.38 -3.55
CA ALA A 129 -2.63 8.18 -2.43
C ALA A 129 -3.58 8.20 -1.21
N ASP A 130 -4.78 7.66 -1.35
CA ASP A 130 -5.93 7.87 -0.47
C ASP A 130 -6.48 6.58 0.16
N CYS A 131 -5.76 5.47 0.01
CA CYS A 131 -6.11 4.16 0.54
C CYS A 131 -5.03 3.71 1.53
N LEU A 132 -5.43 3.21 2.71
CA LEU A 132 -4.55 2.75 3.77
C LEU A 132 -4.80 1.27 4.07
N THR A 133 -3.75 0.51 4.36
CA THR A 133 -3.86 -0.93 4.63
C THR A 133 -2.79 -1.41 5.62
N ASP A 134 -3.04 -2.55 6.27
CA ASP A 134 -2.01 -3.30 7.01
C ASP A 134 -1.62 -4.63 6.33
N ALA A 135 -1.85 -4.72 5.01
CA ALA A 135 -1.41 -5.85 4.20
C ALA A 135 0.10 -6.15 4.37
N PRO A 136 0.50 -7.43 4.34
CA PRO A 136 1.90 -7.83 4.46
C PRO A 136 2.62 -7.65 3.12
N LEU A 137 3.23 -6.48 2.89
CA LEU A 137 3.82 -6.14 1.59
C LEU A 137 4.89 -7.13 1.13
N ASP A 138 5.75 -7.60 2.04
CA ASP A 138 6.80 -8.58 1.71
C ASP A 138 6.21 -9.89 1.16
N ASP A 139 5.14 -10.39 1.76
CA ASP A 139 4.46 -11.61 1.29
C ASP A 139 3.78 -11.39 -0.08
N MET A 140 3.22 -10.21 -0.31
CA MET A 140 2.66 -9.83 -1.61
C MET A 140 3.72 -9.82 -2.71
N ILE A 141 4.90 -9.23 -2.42
CA ILE A 141 6.05 -9.17 -3.32
C ILE A 141 6.55 -10.57 -3.63
N ASP A 142 6.81 -11.36 -2.60
CA ASP A 142 7.34 -12.71 -2.73
C ASP A 142 6.39 -13.62 -3.50
N THR A 143 5.08 -13.46 -3.29
CA THR A 143 4.05 -14.19 -4.02
C THR A 143 4.07 -13.87 -5.52
N LEU A 144 4.18 -12.59 -5.90
CA LEU A 144 4.30 -12.22 -7.31
C LEU A 144 5.61 -12.74 -7.92
N LYS A 145 6.74 -12.60 -7.21
CA LYS A 145 8.06 -13.04 -7.68
C LYS A 145 8.14 -14.54 -7.93
N ARG A 146 7.45 -15.36 -7.14
CA ARG A 146 7.33 -16.82 -7.33
C ARG A 146 6.41 -17.21 -8.49
N SER A 147 5.71 -16.26 -9.10
CA SER A 147 4.76 -16.49 -10.19
C SER A 147 5.29 -15.97 -11.53
N THR A 148 4.69 -16.44 -12.62
CA THR A 148 4.94 -15.92 -13.97
C THR A 148 4.06 -14.71 -14.32
N LYS A 149 3.37 -14.11 -13.34
CA LYS A 149 2.37 -13.08 -13.57
C LYS A 149 3.05 -11.72 -13.72
N THR A 150 2.52 -10.90 -14.62
CA THR A 150 2.94 -9.51 -14.84
C THR A 150 2.62 -8.61 -13.64
N MET A 151 1.45 -8.79 -13.00
CA MET A 151 0.97 -7.84 -11.98
C MET A 151 0.16 -8.51 -10.86
N SER A 152 0.32 -7.97 -9.65
CA SER A 152 -0.53 -8.22 -8.48
C SER A 152 -1.10 -6.92 -7.92
N PHE A 153 -2.25 -7.01 -7.24
CA PHE A 153 -2.88 -5.92 -6.51
C PHE A 153 -3.61 -6.48 -5.29
N VAL A 154 -3.87 -5.63 -4.30
CA VAL A 154 -4.63 -6.04 -3.12
C VAL A 154 -6.13 -6.10 -3.47
N ALA A 155 -6.73 -7.28 -3.34
CA ALA A 155 -8.16 -7.47 -3.46
C ALA A 155 -8.79 -7.54 -2.06
N VAL A 156 -9.65 -6.59 -1.74
CA VAL A 156 -10.25 -6.42 -0.39
C VAL A 156 -11.78 -6.43 -0.46
N LYS A 157 -12.42 -6.71 0.67
CA LYS A 157 -13.87 -6.56 0.79
C LYS A 157 -14.24 -5.07 0.86
N PRO A 158 -15.28 -4.61 0.14
CA PRO A 158 -15.73 -3.24 0.25
C PRO A 158 -16.29 -2.98 1.65
N SER A 159 -15.97 -1.84 2.25
CA SER A 159 -16.71 -1.36 3.41
C SER A 159 -18.11 -0.93 2.96
N SER A 160 -19.15 -1.51 3.54
CA SER A 160 -20.53 -1.10 3.27
C SER A 160 -21.25 -0.78 4.57
N SER A 161 -22.00 0.32 4.56
CA SER A 161 -22.95 0.64 5.63
C SER A 161 -24.33 0.02 5.39
N PHE A 162 -24.51 -0.68 4.27
CA PHE A 162 -25.79 -1.25 3.85
C PHE A 162 -25.87 -2.74 4.17
N HIS A 163 -27.10 -3.20 4.41
CA HIS A 163 -27.43 -4.62 4.46
C HIS A 163 -28.05 -5.02 3.13
N ALA A 164 -27.56 -6.12 2.55
CA ALA A 164 -28.11 -6.72 1.37
C ALA A 164 -29.28 -7.63 1.72
N VAL A 165 -30.36 -7.50 0.96
CA VAL A 165 -31.55 -8.34 1.04
C VAL A 165 -31.42 -9.45 0.00
N GLN A 166 -31.67 -10.70 0.40
CA GLN A 166 -31.56 -11.86 -0.47
C GLN A 166 -32.93 -12.49 -0.71
N TYR A 167 -33.28 -12.70 -1.98
CA TYR A 167 -34.47 -13.41 -2.41
C TYR A 167 -34.07 -14.74 -3.03
N ASP A 168 -34.90 -15.76 -2.90
CA ASP A 168 -34.76 -16.98 -3.69
C ASP A 168 -35.35 -16.81 -5.11
N ALA A 169 -35.31 -17.88 -5.91
CA ALA A 169 -35.83 -17.86 -7.27
C ALA A 169 -37.37 -17.73 -7.35
N ALA A 170 -38.10 -17.99 -6.25
CA ALA A 170 -39.54 -17.81 -6.15
C ALA A 170 -39.94 -16.39 -5.72
N GLY A 171 -38.96 -15.56 -5.33
CA GLY A 171 -39.17 -14.20 -4.85
C GLY A 171 -39.41 -14.10 -3.33
N GLU A 172 -39.16 -15.17 -2.58
CA GLU A 172 -39.32 -15.18 -1.13
C GLU A 172 -38.05 -14.63 -0.45
N LEU A 173 -38.24 -13.83 0.60
CA LEU A 173 -37.15 -13.27 1.39
C LEU A 173 -36.46 -14.36 2.21
N ILE A 174 -35.20 -14.66 1.89
CA ILE A 174 -34.42 -15.71 2.57
C ILE A 174 -33.36 -15.16 3.53
N GLY A 175 -33.11 -13.85 3.52
CA GLY A 175 -32.20 -13.27 4.50
C GLY A 175 -31.85 -11.80 4.28
N ILE A 176 -31.28 -11.21 5.33
CA ILE A 176 -30.68 -9.89 5.34
C ILE A 176 -29.30 -10.05 5.96
N LYS A 177 -28.25 -9.63 5.27
CA LYS A 177 -26.88 -9.67 5.80
C LYS A 177 -26.11 -8.39 5.43
N PRO A 178 -25.07 -8.00 6.19
CA PRO A 178 -24.18 -6.92 5.79
C PRO A 178 -23.67 -7.12 4.35
N ALA A 179 -23.65 -6.08 3.52
CA ALA A 179 -23.32 -6.23 2.10
C ALA A 179 -21.86 -6.65 1.86
N ASP A 180 -20.96 -6.41 2.82
CA ASP A 180 -19.58 -6.88 2.81
C ASP A 180 -19.46 -8.43 2.95
N GLN A 181 -20.54 -9.11 3.35
CA GLN A 181 -20.64 -10.57 3.42
C GLN A 181 -21.19 -11.21 2.14
N LEU A 182 -21.34 -10.45 1.05
CA LEU A 182 -21.77 -10.99 -0.26
C LEU A 182 -20.65 -11.67 -1.05
N GLY A 183 -19.43 -11.74 -0.52
CA GLY A 183 -18.28 -12.38 -1.18
C GLY A 183 -17.70 -11.57 -2.34
N LEU A 184 -18.05 -10.29 -2.44
CA LEU A 184 -17.48 -9.36 -3.42
C LEU A 184 -16.12 -8.85 -2.95
N TYR A 185 -15.19 -8.73 -3.90
CA TYR A 185 -13.89 -8.10 -3.71
C TYR A 185 -13.76 -6.92 -4.66
N ILE A 186 -13.08 -5.87 -4.20
CA ILE A 186 -12.76 -4.67 -4.97
C ILE A 186 -11.24 -4.52 -5.12
N ASN A 187 -10.83 -3.73 -6.10
CA ASN A 187 -9.43 -3.33 -6.27
C ASN A 187 -9.04 -2.33 -5.16
N GLY A 188 -8.17 -2.76 -4.26
CA GLY A 188 -7.67 -1.96 -3.15
C GLY A 188 -6.42 -1.14 -3.47
N GLY A 189 -5.91 -1.17 -4.71
CA GLY A 189 -4.64 -0.54 -5.06
C GLY A 189 -3.43 -1.42 -4.67
N TYR A 190 -2.37 -0.77 -4.19
CA TYR A 190 -1.13 -1.43 -3.74
C TYR A 190 -0.62 -2.47 -4.75
N TRP A 191 -0.38 -1.97 -5.96
CA TRP A 191 0.04 -2.76 -7.11
C TRP A 191 1.52 -3.10 -7.03
N ILE A 192 1.85 -4.30 -7.46
CA ILE A 192 3.22 -4.75 -7.69
C ILE A 192 3.27 -5.21 -9.15
N MET A 193 4.20 -4.66 -9.92
CA MET A 193 4.22 -4.79 -11.37
C MET A 193 5.61 -5.15 -11.87
N ARG A 194 5.66 -5.99 -12.90
CA ARG A 194 6.82 -6.17 -13.78
C ARG A 194 6.79 -5.15 -14.92
N GLN A 195 7.92 -4.97 -15.60
CA GLN A 195 8.06 -4.02 -16.71
C GLN A 195 7.16 -4.34 -17.93
N ASP A 196 6.83 -5.60 -18.16
CA ASP A 196 5.94 -6.02 -19.26
C ASP A 196 4.48 -5.55 -19.07
N VAL A 197 4.12 -4.97 -17.91
CA VAL A 197 2.80 -4.34 -17.71
C VAL A 197 2.52 -3.23 -18.74
N PHE A 198 3.57 -2.51 -19.16
CA PHE A 198 3.44 -1.41 -20.12
C PHE A 198 3.00 -1.89 -21.51
N ASP A 199 3.25 -3.16 -21.86
CA ASP A 199 2.83 -3.73 -23.15
C ASP A 199 1.31 -3.93 -23.22
N TYR A 200 0.62 -3.87 -22.08
CA TYR A 200 -0.82 -3.99 -21.97
C TYR A 200 -1.57 -2.65 -21.97
N ILE A 201 -0.87 -1.51 -21.99
CA ILE A 201 -1.46 -0.17 -21.91
C ILE A 201 -1.31 0.55 -23.26
N ARG A 202 -2.42 0.94 -23.88
CA ARG A 202 -2.46 1.75 -25.10
C ARG A 202 -2.73 3.22 -24.75
N PRO A 203 -2.40 4.16 -25.65
CA PRO A 203 -2.62 5.59 -25.40
C PRO A 203 -4.07 5.91 -25.03
N GLY A 204 -4.26 6.67 -23.94
CA GLY A 204 -5.56 7.16 -23.48
C GLY A 204 -6.39 6.17 -22.66
N GLU A 205 -5.96 4.93 -22.48
CA GLU A 205 -6.73 3.91 -21.74
C GLU A 205 -6.62 4.07 -20.23
N GLU A 206 -7.66 3.66 -19.50
CA GLU A 206 -7.68 3.69 -18.04
C GLU A 206 -7.22 2.33 -17.50
N MET A 207 -6.22 2.34 -16.61
CA MET A 207 -5.53 1.13 -16.11
C MET A 207 -6.50 0.03 -15.65
N VAL A 208 -7.53 0.39 -14.89
CA VAL A 208 -8.48 -0.57 -14.31
C VAL A 208 -9.55 -1.07 -15.28
N GLU A 209 -9.60 -0.54 -16.49
CA GLU A 209 -10.54 -0.92 -17.53
C GLU A 209 -9.87 -1.79 -18.60
N GLU A 210 -9.37 -1.20 -19.68
CA GLU A 210 -8.90 -1.95 -20.85
C GLU A 210 -7.62 -2.76 -20.58
N PRO A 211 -6.57 -2.22 -19.92
CA PRO A 211 -5.35 -2.96 -19.62
C PRO A 211 -5.59 -4.14 -18.69
N MET A 212 -6.35 -3.97 -17.62
CA MET A 212 -6.70 -5.07 -16.72
C MET A 212 -7.49 -6.17 -17.44
N LYS A 213 -8.45 -5.84 -18.32
CA LYS A 213 -9.17 -6.83 -19.13
C LYS A 213 -8.23 -7.66 -20.00
N ARG A 214 -7.22 -7.03 -20.62
CA ARG A 214 -6.20 -7.76 -21.41
C ARG A 214 -5.29 -8.61 -20.54
N LEU A 215 -4.85 -8.12 -19.39
CA LEU A 215 -4.06 -8.91 -18.44
C LEU A 215 -4.84 -10.12 -17.92
N ILE A 216 -6.15 -9.99 -17.67
CA ILE A 216 -7.03 -11.12 -17.30
C ILE A 216 -7.08 -12.14 -18.45
N ALA A 217 -7.35 -11.69 -19.67
CA ALA A 217 -7.43 -12.56 -20.84
C ALA A 217 -6.11 -13.31 -21.11
N ALA A 218 -4.97 -12.65 -20.84
CA ALA A 218 -3.63 -13.24 -20.95
C ALA A 218 -3.21 -14.06 -19.71
N ASN A 219 -4.08 -14.19 -18.70
CA ASN A 219 -3.78 -14.85 -17.42
C ASN A 219 -2.54 -14.27 -16.71
N GLN A 220 -2.37 -12.94 -16.74
CA GLN A 220 -1.22 -12.20 -16.21
C GLN A 220 -1.50 -11.38 -14.94
N LEU A 221 -2.72 -11.47 -14.39
CA LEU A 221 -3.04 -10.94 -13.06
C LEU A 221 -3.01 -12.03 -11.99
N ALA A 222 -2.46 -11.71 -10.83
CA ALA A 222 -2.63 -12.47 -9.59
C ALA A 222 -3.08 -11.54 -8.46
N PRO A 223 -4.40 -11.34 -8.25
CA PRO A 223 -4.88 -10.56 -7.12
C PRO A 223 -4.50 -11.22 -5.80
N TYR A 224 -3.99 -10.43 -4.86
CA TYR A 224 -3.70 -10.83 -3.49
C TYR A 224 -4.93 -10.60 -2.62
N ARG A 225 -5.67 -11.66 -2.30
CA ARG A 225 -6.86 -11.56 -1.45
C ARG A 225 -6.46 -11.23 -0.03
N TYR A 226 -7.01 -10.14 0.50
CA TYR A 226 -6.70 -9.68 1.85
C TYR A 226 -7.97 -9.36 2.63
N ASP A 227 -8.15 -10.06 3.75
CA ASP A 227 -9.28 -9.90 4.68
C ASP A 227 -8.90 -9.06 5.93
N GLY A 228 -7.69 -8.50 5.96
CA GLY A 228 -7.25 -7.59 7.02
C GLY A 228 -7.75 -6.15 6.81
N PHE A 229 -7.07 -5.17 7.40
CA PHE A 229 -7.53 -3.79 7.32
C PHE A 229 -7.19 -3.16 5.98
N TRP A 230 -8.21 -2.58 5.36
CA TRP A 230 -8.09 -1.68 4.23
C TRP A 230 -9.19 -0.63 4.33
N ALA A 231 -8.87 0.62 4.02
CA ALA A 231 -9.84 1.71 3.95
C ALA A 231 -9.40 2.76 2.93
N CYS A 232 -10.34 3.25 2.12
CA CYS A 232 -10.15 4.49 1.36
C CYS A 232 -10.73 5.68 2.14
N MET A 233 -10.28 6.89 1.81
CA MET A 233 -10.80 8.13 2.40
C MET A 233 -11.62 8.93 1.38
N ASP A 234 -12.69 8.36 0.82
CA ASP A 234 -13.52 9.02 -0.21
C ASP A 234 -14.52 10.03 0.34
N THR A 235 -14.93 9.85 1.59
CA THR A 235 -15.99 10.59 2.27
C THR A 235 -15.52 11.13 3.62
N PHE A 236 -16.27 12.09 4.16
CA PHE A 236 -16.03 12.62 5.49
C PHE A 236 -16.14 11.54 6.59
N LYS A 237 -17.04 10.57 6.41
CA LYS A 237 -17.22 9.45 7.34
C LYS A 237 -15.94 8.61 7.45
N GLU A 238 -15.32 8.26 6.32
CA GLU A 238 -14.06 7.52 6.33
C GLU A 238 -12.92 8.35 6.92
N LYS A 239 -12.86 9.65 6.62
CA LYS A 239 -11.89 10.56 7.23
C LYS A 239 -12.01 10.57 8.77
N MET A 240 -13.22 10.72 9.30
CA MET A 240 -13.46 10.65 10.75
C MET A 240 -13.04 9.31 11.34
N MET A 241 -13.41 8.20 10.69
CA MET A 241 -13.01 6.86 11.12
C MET A 241 -11.48 6.73 11.20
N LEU A 242 -10.74 7.23 10.21
CA LEU A 242 -9.28 7.19 10.22
C LEU A 242 -8.70 8.07 11.34
N ASP A 243 -9.21 9.28 11.55
CA ASP A 243 -8.77 10.13 12.67
C ASP A 243 -9.02 9.49 14.03
N ASP A 244 -10.19 8.90 14.24
CA ASP A 244 -10.53 8.22 15.50
C ASP A 244 -9.58 7.04 15.77
N MET A 245 -9.19 6.32 14.71
CA MET A 245 -8.20 5.25 14.81
C MET A 245 -6.82 5.78 15.21
N VAL A 246 -6.39 6.92 14.66
CA VAL A 246 -5.11 7.56 15.07
C VAL A 246 -5.20 8.04 16.52
N ASN A 247 -6.24 8.79 16.87
CA ASN A 247 -6.43 9.38 18.20
C ASN A 247 -6.53 8.33 19.31
N SER A 248 -7.10 7.16 19.00
CA SER A 248 -7.20 6.04 19.93
C SER A 248 -5.95 5.13 19.97
N GLY A 249 -4.92 5.42 19.18
CA GLY A 249 -3.71 4.58 19.08
C GLY A 249 -3.97 3.21 18.44
N LYS A 250 -5.03 3.08 17.64
CA LYS A 250 -5.49 1.83 17.00
C LYS A 250 -5.43 1.88 15.47
N ALA A 251 -4.69 2.83 14.91
CA ALA A 251 -4.48 2.98 13.47
C ALA A 251 -3.78 1.74 12.90
N LYS A 252 -4.57 0.86 12.26
CA LYS A 252 -4.10 -0.47 11.85
C LYS A 252 -2.98 -0.41 10.80
N TRP A 253 -3.06 0.56 9.89
CA TRP A 253 -2.06 0.77 8.83
C TRP A 253 -0.71 1.29 9.33
N GLN A 254 -0.63 1.77 10.59
CA GLN A 254 0.63 2.24 11.19
C GLN A 254 1.49 1.04 11.62
N VAL A 255 1.82 0.16 10.67
CA VAL A 255 2.55 -1.09 10.88
C VAL A 255 3.93 -0.87 11.53
N TRP A 256 4.53 0.31 11.33
CA TRP A 256 5.78 0.72 11.96
C TRP A 256 5.71 0.96 13.47
N THR A 257 4.51 1.09 14.04
CA THR A 257 4.33 1.20 15.50
C THR A 257 4.27 -0.16 16.19
N ARG A 258 4.09 -1.24 15.42
CA ARG A 258 4.04 -2.60 15.93
C ARG A 258 5.46 -3.16 16.01
N PRO A 259 5.79 -3.98 17.03
CA PRO A 259 7.02 -4.74 17.00
C PRO A 259 7.04 -5.60 15.73
N ALA A 260 8.17 -5.63 15.01
CA ALA A 260 8.33 -6.50 13.85
C ALA A 260 7.94 -7.95 14.22
N PRO A 261 7.15 -8.66 13.39
CA PRO A 261 6.89 -10.07 13.63
C PRO A 261 8.23 -10.79 13.79
N ARG A 262 8.44 -11.49 14.90
CA ARG A 262 9.61 -12.35 15.01
C ARG A 262 9.47 -13.37 13.89
N LEU A 263 10.39 -13.34 12.93
CA LEU A 263 10.56 -14.45 12.00
C LEU A 263 10.60 -15.71 12.85
N ALA A 264 9.64 -16.62 12.65
CA ALA A 264 9.66 -17.91 13.31
C ALA A 264 10.99 -18.53 12.93
N GLN A 265 11.93 -18.56 13.89
CA GLN A 265 13.15 -19.34 13.72
C GLN A 265 12.66 -20.75 13.43
N SER A 266 12.91 -21.22 12.21
CA SER A 266 12.72 -22.60 11.84
C SER A 266 13.38 -23.43 12.95
N VAL A 267 12.57 -24.15 13.71
CA VAL A 267 13.06 -25.08 14.72
C VAL A 267 13.72 -26.18 13.92
N ILE A 268 15.03 -26.05 13.71
CA ILE A 268 15.86 -27.16 13.30
C ILE A 268 15.82 -28.11 14.50
N GLY A 269 14.96 -29.13 14.41
CA GLY A 269 14.91 -30.21 15.38
C GLY A 269 16.29 -30.85 15.50
N PRO A 270 16.68 -31.32 16.71
CA PRO A 270 17.99 -31.88 16.92
C PRO A 270 18.20 -33.08 15.99
N ALA A 271 19.36 -33.10 15.33
CA ALA A 271 19.77 -34.17 14.44
C ALA A 271 19.67 -35.52 15.16
N VAL A 272 18.86 -36.43 14.61
CA VAL A 272 18.79 -37.82 15.04
C VAL A 272 20.16 -38.46 14.81
N LYS A 273 20.89 -38.71 15.89
CA LYS A 273 22.03 -39.64 15.90
C LYS A 273 21.53 -41.02 16.28
N THR A 274 21.41 -41.90 15.29
CA THR A 274 21.43 -43.36 15.45
C THR A 274 22.30 -43.86 14.30
N GLY A 275 23.37 -44.62 14.44
CA GLY A 275 23.90 -45.45 15.51
C GLY A 275 24.72 -46.50 14.75
N GLY A 276 25.94 -46.14 14.34
CA GLY A 276 26.82 -47.02 13.58
C GLY A 276 27.37 -48.11 14.50
N ALA A 277 26.98 -49.36 14.23
CA ALA A 277 27.51 -50.53 14.92
C ALA A 277 28.93 -50.84 14.40
N THR A 278 29.95 -50.46 15.17
CA THR A 278 31.28 -51.05 15.07
C THR A 278 31.31 -52.31 15.93
N ARG A 279 31.40 -53.47 15.28
CA ARG A 279 31.76 -54.74 15.91
C ARG A 279 33.27 -54.75 16.11
N ASP A 280 33.71 -54.61 17.36
CA ASP A 280 35.04 -55.05 17.78
C ASP A 280 34.92 -56.48 18.30
N ILE A 281 35.54 -57.40 17.55
CA ILE A 281 35.85 -58.75 17.99
C ILE A 281 37.34 -58.71 18.32
N ASN A 282 37.71 -58.81 19.60
CA ASN A 282 38.89 -59.55 20.06
C ASN A 282 38.98 -59.64 21.59
N ASP A 283 39.31 -60.86 22.03
CA ASP A 283 39.93 -61.31 23.29
C ASP A 283 39.14 -61.11 24.59
N SER A 284 38.95 -62.10 25.48
CA SER A 284 39.79 -63.27 25.79
C SER A 284 39.11 -64.22 26.81
N LEU A 285 39.41 -65.52 26.66
CA LEU A 285 39.71 -66.52 27.72
C LEU A 285 38.75 -66.70 28.92
N GLN A 286 37.95 -67.77 28.88
CA GLN A 286 38.06 -68.95 29.77
C GLN A 286 37.27 -70.13 29.21
#